data_AF-A0A173SD34-F1
#
_entry.id   AF-A0A173SD34-F1
#
_cell.length_a   1.000
_cell.length_b   1.000
_cell.length_c   1.000
_cell.angle_alpha   90.00
_cell.angle_beta   90.00
_cell.angle_gamma   90.00
#
_symmetry.space_group_name_H-M   'P 1'
#
loop_
_entity.id
_entity.type
_entity.pdbx_description
1 polymer ?
#
loop_
_entity_poly.entity_id
_entity_poly.type
_entity_poly.pdbx_seq_one_letter_code
_entity_poly.pdbx_strand_id
1 'polypeptide(L)'
;MNFIDSYKKLEKLCNEMYGDKHGVSLYIDEMINTPVGSCYVKSWNEDLKQLKHYRWVRNQIVHEPGCTETNMCNRDDIQWINNFYTRMMSTSDPLALYRKTIRSNRKTHSSSGGKSASRQCDDSQQKGKHSRFSQESHRCGVFVWGTIIAVIVIFLFFKVIL
;
A
#
# COMPACT_ATOMS: atom_id res chain seq x y z
N MET A 1 4.99 18.92 -9.96
CA MET A 1 4.04 17.92 -9.43
C MET A 1 4.52 17.60 -8.03
N ASN A 2 3.61 17.44 -7.06
CA ASN A 2 3.92 17.42 -5.61
C ASN A 2 3.37 16.16 -4.92
N PHE A 3 3.42 15.02 -5.61
CA PHE A 3 2.96 13.74 -5.08
C PHE A 3 3.74 13.32 -3.84
N ILE A 4 5.08 13.40 -3.89
CA ILE A 4 5.96 13.01 -2.79
C ILE A 4 5.70 13.87 -1.56
N ASP A 5 5.45 15.16 -1.74
CA ASP A 5 5.14 16.05 -0.63
C ASP A 5 3.78 15.75 -0.02
N SER A 6 2.75 15.50 -0.83
CA SER A 6 1.44 15.05 -0.35
C SER A 6 1.54 13.70 0.39
N TYR A 7 2.29 12.74 -0.16
CA TYR A 7 2.52 11.45 0.48
C TYR A 7 3.28 11.60 1.81
N LYS A 8 4.31 12.46 1.87
CA LYS A 8 5.05 12.74 3.12
C LYS A 8 4.16 13.36 4.20
N LYS A 9 3.21 14.23 3.82
CA LYS A 9 2.23 14.78 4.77
C LYS A 9 1.33 13.68 5.33
N LEU A 10 0.87 12.77 4.48
CA LEU A 10 0.10 11.59 4.91
C LEU A 10 0.93 10.67 5.83
N GLU A 11 2.17 10.37 5.45
CA GLU A 11 3.10 9.58 6.27
C GLU A 11 3.32 10.20 7.64
N LYS A 12 3.51 11.52 7.70
CA LYS A 12 3.69 12.25 8.95
C LYS A 12 2.46 12.11 9.86
N LEU A 13 1.26 12.30 9.33
CA LEU A 13 0.02 12.12 10.09
C LEU A 13 -0.11 10.70 10.65
N CYS A 14 0.18 9.69 9.83
CA CYS A 14 0.14 8.31 10.32
C CYS A 14 1.20 8.06 11.40
N ASN A 15 2.42 8.58 11.24
CA ASN A 15 3.46 8.45 12.28
C ASN A 15 3.02 9.09 13.60
N GLU A 16 2.36 10.24 13.56
CA GLU A 16 1.81 10.91 14.76
C GLU A 16 0.73 10.06 15.44
N MET A 17 -0.09 9.34 14.68
CA MET A 17 -1.11 8.44 15.21
C MET A 17 -0.55 7.16 15.83
N TYR A 18 0.50 6.58 15.24
CA TYR A 18 1.07 5.30 15.67
C TYR A 18 2.29 5.44 16.60
N GLY A 19 2.89 6.63 16.69
CA GLY A 19 4.09 6.88 17.48
C GLY A 19 5.37 6.24 16.94
N ASP A 20 5.37 5.75 15.70
CA ASP A 20 6.48 5.02 15.07
C ASP A 20 6.82 5.61 13.69
N LYS A 21 8.02 5.30 13.18
CA LYS A 21 8.41 5.51 11.78
C LYS A 21 7.78 4.35 10.99
N HIS A 22 7.14 4.63 9.86
CA HIS A 22 6.38 3.70 8.98
C HIS A 22 4.84 3.78 9.09
N GLY A 23 4.30 4.93 9.44
CA GLY A 23 2.88 5.15 9.69
C GLY A 23 1.96 4.73 8.55
N VAL A 24 2.25 5.03 7.28
CA VAL A 24 1.35 4.58 6.18
C VAL A 24 1.41 3.06 6.02
N SER A 25 2.58 2.44 6.27
CA SER A 25 2.70 0.98 6.24
C SER A 25 1.91 0.34 7.38
N LEU A 26 2.02 0.88 8.60
CA LEU A 26 1.24 0.42 9.75
C LEU A 26 -0.26 0.58 9.55
N TYR A 27 -0.70 1.69 8.93
CA TYR A 27 -2.10 1.88 8.56
C TYR A 27 -2.58 0.81 7.58
N ILE A 28 -1.80 0.54 6.53
CA ILE A 28 -2.09 -0.53 5.56
C ILE A 28 -2.14 -1.90 6.25
N ASP A 29 -1.19 -2.18 7.14
CA ASP A 29 -1.10 -3.45 7.86
C ASP A 29 -2.31 -3.64 8.79
N GLU A 30 -2.77 -2.58 9.46
CA GLU A 30 -4.00 -2.63 10.27
C GLU A 30 -5.24 -2.92 9.41
N MET A 31 -5.33 -2.32 8.22
CA MET A 31 -6.41 -2.64 7.27
C MET A 31 -6.33 -4.08 6.76
N ILE A 32 -5.13 -4.61 6.50
CA ILE A 32 -4.94 -6.01 6.08
C ILE A 32 -5.33 -6.98 7.21
N ASN A 33 -4.93 -6.65 8.44
CA ASN A 33 -5.21 -7.45 9.63
C ASN A 33 -6.67 -7.35 10.09
N THR A 34 -7.50 -6.55 9.41
CA THR A 34 -8.94 -6.43 9.65
C THR A 34 -9.73 -6.93 8.41
N PRO A 35 -9.73 -8.25 8.13
CA PRO A 35 -10.30 -8.79 6.89
C PRO A 35 -11.81 -8.54 6.76
N VAL A 36 -12.52 -8.46 7.89
CA VAL A 36 -13.97 -8.16 7.93
C VAL A 36 -14.28 -6.68 7.69
N GLY A 37 -13.28 -5.79 7.63
CA GLY A 37 -13.50 -4.35 7.50
C GLY A 37 -14.28 -3.97 6.23
N SER A 38 -14.07 -4.72 5.15
CA SER A 38 -14.81 -4.56 3.89
C SER A 38 -16.30 -4.85 4.00
N CYS A 39 -16.72 -5.72 4.94
CA CYS A 39 -18.14 -6.00 5.18
C CYS A 39 -18.85 -4.80 5.86
N TYR A 40 -18.11 -3.88 6.50
CA TYR A 40 -18.67 -2.72 7.23
C TYR A 40 -18.43 -1.36 6.54
N VAL A 41 -17.39 -1.25 5.73
CA VAL A 41 -16.99 0.01 5.08
C VAL A 41 -16.88 -0.20 3.58
N LYS A 42 -17.77 0.44 2.81
CA LYS A 42 -17.85 0.27 1.35
C LYS A 42 -16.55 0.62 0.62
N SER A 43 -15.83 1.67 1.06
CA SER A 43 -14.60 2.13 0.40
C SER A 43 -13.35 1.33 0.80
N TRP A 44 -13.47 0.35 1.71
CA TRP A 44 -12.34 -0.33 2.34
C TRP A 44 -11.34 -0.92 1.33
N ASN A 45 -11.84 -1.70 0.38
CA ASN A 45 -10.98 -2.40 -0.59
C ASN A 45 -10.32 -1.43 -1.58
N GLU A 46 -11.05 -0.44 -2.06
CA GLU A 46 -10.51 0.58 -2.97
C GLU A 46 -9.47 1.45 -2.27
N ASP A 47 -9.76 1.87 -1.03
CA ASP A 47 -8.81 2.64 -0.22
C ASP A 47 -7.53 1.85 0.07
N LEU A 48 -7.66 0.57 0.44
CA LEU A 48 -6.50 -0.30 0.67
C LEU A 48 -5.68 -0.52 -0.60
N LYS A 49 -6.34 -0.76 -1.73
CA LYS A 49 -5.69 -0.94 -3.04
C LYS A 49 -4.90 0.31 -3.42
N GLN A 50 -5.51 1.48 -3.25
CA GLN A 50 -4.88 2.74 -3.63
C GLN A 50 -3.71 3.10 -2.70
N LEU A 51 -3.83 2.87 -1.39
CA LEU A 51 -2.72 3.05 -0.45
C LEU A 51 -1.52 2.15 -0.77
N LYS A 52 -1.77 0.88 -1.12
CA LYS A 52 -0.71 -0.04 -1.58
C LYS A 52 -0.04 0.46 -2.85
N HIS A 53 -0.85 0.92 -3.82
CA HIS A 53 -0.35 1.49 -5.05
C HIS A 53 0.55 2.71 -4.79
N TYR A 54 0.12 3.67 -3.97
CA TYR A 54 0.92 4.86 -3.68
C TYR A 54 2.17 4.59 -2.86
N ARG A 55 2.15 3.61 -1.96
CA ARG A 55 3.37 3.12 -1.31
C ARG A 55 4.36 2.57 -2.33
N TRP A 56 3.88 1.78 -3.31
CA TRP A 56 4.72 1.28 -4.40
C TRP A 56 5.26 2.43 -5.27
N VAL A 57 4.41 3.37 -5.70
CA VAL A 57 4.82 4.54 -6.50
C VAL A 57 5.89 5.36 -5.77
N ARG A 58 5.70 5.66 -4.48
CA ARG A 58 6.69 6.36 -3.67
C ARG A 58 8.03 5.63 -3.65
N ASN A 59 8.01 4.29 -3.53
CA ASN A 59 9.24 3.50 -3.55
C ASN A 59 9.91 3.55 -4.93
N GLN A 60 9.17 3.51 -6.03
CA GLN A 60 9.72 3.65 -7.37
C GLN A 60 10.42 4.99 -7.56
N ILE A 61 9.76 6.09 -7.21
CA ILE A 61 10.33 7.44 -7.35
C ILE A 61 11.60 7.62 -6.50
N VAL A 62 11.66 6.99 -5.31
CA VAL A 62 12.80 7.14 -4.40
C VAL A 62 13.99 6.27 -4.80
N HIS A 63 13.76 5.10 -5.39
CA HIS A 63 14.81 4.08 -5.55
C HIS A 63 15.17 3.78 -7.01
N GLU A 64 14.26 3.95 -7.97
CA GLU A 64 14.48 3.53 -9.35
C GLU A 64 14.95 4.69 -10.24
N PRO A 65 16.05 4.53 -10.99
CA PRO A 65 16.51 5.51 -11.96
C PRO A 65 15.46 5.77 -13.04
N GLY A 66 15.20 7.04 -13.34
CA GLY A 66 14.24 7.43 -14.38
C GLY A 66 12.77 7.41 -13.93
N CYS A 67 12.46 6.99 -12.71
CA CYS A 67 11.14 7.19 -12.12
C CYS A 67 11.06 8.60 -11.49
N THR A 68 10.15 9.42 -11.98
CA THR A 68 9.93 10.80 -11.49
C THR A 68 8.46 11.01 -11.16
N GLU A 69 8.15 12.01 -10.35
CA GLU A 69 6.76 12.36 -10.04
C GLU A 69 5.94 12.68 -11.31
N THR A 70 6.59 13.22 -12.34
CA THR A 70 5.94 13.58 -13.60
C THR A 70 5.57 12.40 -14.48
N ASN A 71 6.24 11.25 -14.36
CA ASN A 71 5.95 10.08 -15.18
C ASN A 71 5.19 8.98 -14.43
N MET A 72 5.28 8.92 -13.09
CA MET A 72 4.58 7.94 -12.27
C MET A 72 3.23 8.43 -11.74
N CYS A 73 2.99 9.74 -11.72
CA CYS A 73 1.81 10.31 -11.08
C CYS A 73 1.11 11.33 -11.97
N ASN A 74 -0.20 11.44 -11.79
CA ASN A 74 -1.02 12.50 -12.36
C ASN A 74 -1.59 13.40 -11.24
N ARG A 75 -2.40 14.39 -11.62
CA ARG A 75 -3.00 15.33 -10.65
C ARG A 75 -4.05 14.66 -9.78
N ASP A 76 -4.78 13.69 -10.31
CA ASP A 76 -5.82 12.96 -9.60
C ASP A 76 -5.21 12.13 -8.46
N ASP A 77 -3.99 11.62 -8.63
CA ASP A 77 -3.28 10.91 -7.57
C ASP A 77 -2.97 11.78 -6.36
N ILE A 78 -2.52 13.01 -6.64
CA ILE A 78 -2.24 14.01 -5.61
C ILE A 78 -3.55 14.39 -4.90
N GLN A 79 -4.63 14.59 -5.67
CA GLN A 79 -5.94 14.89 -5.13
C GLN A 79 -6.47 13.75 -4.27
N TRP A 80 -6.29 12.50 -4.69
CA TRP A 80 -6.69 11.35 -3.90
C TRP A 80 -5.98 11.31 -2.54
N ILE A 81 -4.65 11.51 -2.51
CA ILE A 81 -3.88 11.53 -1.26
C ILE A 81 -4.35 12.66 -0.34
N ASN A 82 -4.55 13.87 -0.89
CA ASN A 82 -5.01 15.01 -0.09
C ASN A 82 -6.44 14.80 0.45
N ASN A 83 -7.31 14.16 -0.33
CA ASN A 83 -8.65 13.78 0.12
C ASN A 83 -8.57 12.72 1.22
N PHE A 84 -7.71 11.71 1.06
CA PHE A 84 -7.47 10.69 2.07
C PHE A 84 -6.98 11.30 3.38
N TYR A 85 -5.99 12.19 3.31
CA TYR A 85 -5.49 12.95 4.46
C TYR A 85 -6.61 13.71 5.18
N THR A 86 -7.47 14.41 4.43
CA THR A 86 -8.61 15.15 5.00
C THR A 86 -9.63 14.21 5.66
N ARG A 87 -9.86 13.02 5.09
CA ARG A 87 -10.71 12.00 5.73
C ARG A 87 -10.13 11.50 7.04
N MET A 88 -8.82 11.25 7.11
CA MET A 88 -8.16 10.88 8.38
C MET A 88 -8.32 11.97 9.43
N MET A 89 -8.08 13.23 9.06
CA MET A 89 -8.23 14.37 9.99
C MET A 89 -9.66 14.53 10.51
N SER A 90 -10.65 14.27 9.65
CA SER A 90 -12.08 14.30 10.02
C SER A 90 -12.59 13.01 10.64
N THR A 91 -11.72 12.01 10.88
CA THR A 91 -12.11 10.69 11.44
C THR A 91 -13.19 10.00 10.57
N SER A 92 -13.09 10.19 9.25
CA SER A 92 -13.96 9.59 8.23
C SER A 92 -13.19 8.63 7.30
N ASP A 93 -11.96 8.26 7.69
CA ASP A 93 -11.16 7.24 7.01
C ASP A 93 -11.70 5.81 7.29
N PRO A 94 -11.28 4.80 6.50
CA PRO A 94 -11.78 3.43 6.64
C PRO A 94 -11.68 2.83 8.05
N LEU A 95 -10.54 2.97 8.72
CA LEU A 95 -10.35 2.43 10.07
C LEU A 95 -11.23 3.17 11.09
N ALA A 96 -11.35 4.49 10.97
CA ALA A 96 -12.25 5.26 11.83
C ALA A 96 -13.73 4.87 11.63
N LEU A 97 -14.18 4.74 10.38
CA LEU A 97 -15.54 4.30 10.06
C LEU A 97 -15.82 2.88 10.58
N TYR A 98 -14.86 1.97 10.42
CA TYR A 98 -14.95 0.62 10.97
C TYR A 98 -15.07 0.64 12.49
N ARG A 99 -14.19 1.36 13.19
CA ARG A 99 -14.26 1.48 14.66
C ARG A 99 -15.60 2.07 15.12
N LYS A 100 -16.14 3.06 14.39
CA LYS A 100 -17.44 3.68 14.68
C LYS A 100 -18.60 2.68 14.52
N THR A 101 -18.63 1.92 13.42
CA THR A 101 -19.69 0.92 13.16
C THR A 101 -19.68 -0.20 14.20
N ILE A 102 -18.51 -0.76 14.52
CA ILE A 102 -18.38 -1.81 15.55
C ILE A 102 -18.81 -1.31 16.93
N ARG A 103 -18.44 -0.07 17.31
CA ARG A 103 -18.89 0.53 18.58
C ARG A 103 -20.40 0.72 18.63
N SER A 104 -21.02 1.13 17.52
CA SER A 104 -22.48 1.28 17.43
C SER A 104 -23.20 -0.05 17.63
N ASN A 105 -22.75 -1.10 16.94
CA ASN A 105 -23.35 -2.44 17.04
C ASN A 105 -23.25 -3.02 18.46
N ARG A 106 -22.15 -2.76 19.18
CA ARG A 106 -22.00 -3.19 20.58
C ARG A 106 -23.00 -2.50 21.51
N LYS A 107 -23.31 -1.22 21.29
CA LYS A 107 -24.30 -0.46 22.09
C LYS A 107 -25.74 -0.92 21.85
N THR A 108 -26.05 -1.41 20.66
CA THR A 108 -27.40 -1.92 20.35
C THR A 108 -27.64 -3.32 20.94
N HIS A 109 -26.60 -4.12 21.15
CA HIS A 109 -26.72 -5.47 21.72
C HIS A 109 -26.78 -5.50 23.26
N SER A 110 -26.49 -4.39 23.96
CA SER A 110 -26.56 -4.33 25.43
C SER A 110 -27.96 -3.99 25.99
N SER A 111 -28.96 -3.75 25.13
CA SER A 111 -30.26 -3.21 25.57
C SER A 111 -31.51 -3.98 25.11
N SER A 112 -31.40 -5.07 24.35
CA SER A 112 -32.55 -5.91 24.03
C SER A 112 -32.14 -7.31 23.59
N GLY A 113 -32.76 -8.31 24.22
CA GLY A 113 -32.66 -9.71 23.78
C GLY A 113 -33.26 -9.89 22.39
N GLY A 114 -32.56 -10.65 21.55
CA GLY A 114 -33.14 -11.29 20.37
C GLY A 114 -32.74 -10.72 19.01
N LYS A 115 -32.10 -11.60 18.22
CA LYS A 115 -31.91 -11.61 16.76
C LYS A 115 -30.62 -10.95 16.23
N SER A 116 -29.60 -11.81 16.15
CA SER A 116 -28.41 -11.70 15.33
C SER A 116 -28.74 -11.27 13.89
N ALA A 117 -28.30 -10.07 13.52
CA ALA A 117 -28.05 -9.68 12.15
C ALA A 117 -26.56 -9.88 11.82
N SER A 118 -26.08 -11.11 12.07
CA SER A 118 -24.90 -11.66 11.41
C SER A 118 -25.44 -12.51 10.27
N ARG A 119 -25.86 -11.87 9.17
CA ARG A 119 -26.14 -12.57 7.92
C ARG A 119 -25.11 -12.11 6.89
N GLN A 120 -24.16 -13.02 6.67
CA GLN A 120 -23.39 -13.23 5.46
C GLN A 120 -22.42 -12.10 5.04
N CYS A 121 -21.20 -12.13 5.58
CA CYS A 121 -20.05 -12.18 4.68
C CYS A 121 -19.93 -13.65 4.29
N ASP A 122 -20.61 -14.04 3.21
CA ASP A 122 -20.62 -15.41 2.74
C ASP A 122 -19.20 -15.82 2.35
N ASP A 123 -18.86 -17.02 2.76
CA ASP A 123 -17.56 -17.64 2.58
C ASP A 123 -17.33 -17.90 1.09
N SER A 124 -16.79 -16.89 0.44
CA SER A 124 -15.91 -17.09 -0.70
C SER A 124 -14.55 -16.55 -0.30
N GLN A 125 -13.91 -17.28 0.61
CA GLN A 125 -12.47 -17.47 0.55
C GLN A 125 -12.09 -17.82 -0.90
N GLN A 126 -11.84 -16.81 -1.73
CA GLN A 126 -10.75 -16.95 -2.66
C GLN A 126 -9.51 -17.08 -1.79
N LYS A 127 -9.13 -18.34 -1.61
CA LYS A 127 -7.78 -18.86 -1.40
C LYS A 127 -6.83 -18.23 -2.42
N GLY A 128 -6.64 -16.92 -2.34
CA GLY A 128 -5.51 -16.22 -2.89
C GLY A 128 -4.35 -16.69 -2.04
N LYS A 129 -3.55 -17.60 -2.60
CA LYS A 129 -2.23 -17.95 -2.09
C LYS A 129 -1.65 -16.72 -1.41
N HIS A 130 -1.10 -16.93 -0.22
CA HIS A 130 0.01 -16.13 0.25
C HIS A 130 1.12 -16.30 -0.80
N SER A 131 1.00 -15.61 -1.94
CA SER A 131 2.15 -15.31 -2.75
C SER A 131 2.94 -14.39 -1.84
N ARG A 132 3.93 -14.99 -1.15
CA ARG A 132 5.27 -14.42 -1.17
C ARG A 132 5.34 -13.68 -2.49
N PHE A 133 5.33 -12.35 -2.45
CA PHE A 133 5.67 -11.58 -3.62
C PHE A 133 7.13 -11.95 -3.86
N SER A 134 7.29 -13.03 -4.61
CA SER A 134 8.51 -13.49 -5.20
C SER A 134 8.91 -12.34 -6.08
N GLN A 135 9.77 -11.51 -5.50
CA GLN A 135 10.85 -10.91 -6.22
C GLN A 135 11.41 -11.96 -7.21
N GLU A 136 11.65 -11.49 -8.43
CA GLU A 136 12.04 -12.24 -9.65
C GLU A 136 10.89 -12.71 -10.55
N SER A 137 10.88 -12.45 -11.86
CA SER A 137 12.04 -12.39 -12.76
C SER A 137 11.79 -11.53 -14.01
N HIS A 138 12.67 -10.53 -14.17
CA HIS A 138 13.37 -10.10 -15.37
C HIS A 138 12.63 -10.06 -16.72
N ARG A 139 12.39 -8.83 -17.19
CA ARG A 139 12.76 -8.41 -18.55
C ARG A 139 13.07 -6.92 -18.56
N CYS A 140 14.21 -6.57 -19.19
CA CYS A 140 14.74 -5.21 -19.43
C CYS A 140 15.78 -4.63 -18.44
N GLY A 141 16.71 -5.44 -17.90
CA GLY A 141 17.84 -4.88 -17.13
C GLY A 141 19.10 -5.74 -16.97
N VAL A 142 19.11 -7.02 -17.36
CA VAL A 142 20.25 -7.93 -17.08
C VAL A 142 21.11 -8.24 -18.31
N PHE A 143 20.66 -7.92 -19.53
CA PHE A 143 21.45 -8.17 -20.74
C PHE A 143 22.60 -7.17 -20.98
N VAL A 144 22.67 -6.08 -20.22
CA VAL A 144 23.72 -5.06 -20.41
C VAL A 144 24.92 -5.31 -19.49
N TRP A 145 24.73 -5.79 -18.27
CA TRP A 145 25.84 -5.97 -17.32
C TRP A 145 26.61 -7.28 -17.52
N GLY A 146 25.93 -8.37 -17.88
CA GLY A 146 26.59 -9.66 -18.14
C GLY A 146 27.49 -9.66 -19.37
N THR A 147 27.12 -8.90 -20.41
CA THR A 147 27.91 -8.75 -21.63
C THR A 147 29.15 -7.90 -21.40
N ILE A 148 29.04 -6.82 -20.61
CA ILE A 148 30.18 -5.97 -20.24
C ILE A 148 31.21 -6.75 -19.41
N ILE A 149 30.79 -7.54 -18.43
CA ILE A 149 31.70 -8.36 -17.61
C ILE A 149 32.41 -9.42 -18.46
N ALA A 150 31.68 -10.09 -19.37
CA ALA A 150 32.28 -11.09 -20.26
C ALA A 150 33.34 -10.48 -21.19
N VAL A 151 33.10 -9.29 -21.75
CA VAL A 151 34.08 -8.59 -22.61
C VAL A 151 35.33 -8.18 -21.82
N ILE A 152 35.18 -7.71 -20.57
CA ILE A 152 36.32 -7.34 -19.72
C ILE A 152 37.16 -8.58 -19.38
N VAL A 153 36.53 -9.71 -19.02
CA VAL A 153 37.25 -10.96 -18.70
C VAL A 153 38.01 -11.48 -19.93
N ILE A 154 37.39 -11.46 -21.11
CA ILE A 154 38.05 -11.86 -22.36
C ILE A 154 39.25 -10.96 -22.67
N PHE A 155 39.09 -9.64 -22.54
CA PHE A 155 40.18 -8.69 -22.78
C PHE A 155 41.36 -8.90 -21.81
N LEU A 156 41.09 -9.15 -20.53
CA LEU A 156 42.12 -9.46 -19.54
C LEU A 156 42.82 -10.79 -19.84
N PHE A 157 42.08 -11.81 -20.29
CA PHE A 157 42.64 -13.12 -20.64
C PHE A 157 43.61 -13.03 -21.83
N PHE A 158 43.27 -12.25 -22.86
CA PHE A 158 44.15 -12.00 -24.00
C PHE A 158 45.41 -11.21 -23.63
N LYS A 159 45.35 -10.35 -22.61
CA LYS A 159 46.51 -9.59 -22.12
C LYS A 159 47.47 -10.38 -21.25
N VAL A 160 47.06 -11.55 -20.76
CA VAL A 160 47.90 -12.44 -19.92
C VAL A 160 48.60 -13.50 -20.77
N ILE A 161 48.05 -13.83 -21.95
CA ILE A 161 48.58 -14.88 -22.84
C ILE A 161 49.53 -14.32 -23.91
N LEU A 162 49.49 -13.01 -24.18
CA LEU A 162 50.43 -12.31 -25.07
C LEU A 162 51.47 -11.54 -24.25
#